data_AF-A0A0G0VVX7-F1
#
_entry.id   AF-A0A0G0VVX7-F1
#
_cell.length_a   1.000
_cell.length_b   1.000
_cell.length_c   1.000
_cell.angle_alpha   90.00
_cell.angle_beta   90.00
_cell.angle_gamma   90.00
#
_symmetry.space_group_name_H-M   'P 1'
#
loop_
_entity.id
_entity.type
_entity.pdbx_description
1 polymer ?
#
loop_
_entity_poly.entity_id
_entity_poly.type
_entity_poly.pdbx_seq_one_letter_code
_entity_poly.pdbx_strand_id
1 'polypeptide(L)'
;RAVEITEDVVQNIYYKKILNEAKIAVEKGAPFSQAFEVNNKFYPVMMSEMIQVGEETGKLSDMLLQIALFYEEEIENKTKNLSTIIEPILMIIIGAGVGFFAISMISPLYSILGSIE
;
A
#
# COMPACT_ATOMS: atom_id res chain seq x y z
N ARG A 1 -2.26 11.11 -24.78
CA ARG A 1 -1.01 11.76 -24.32
C ARG A 1 -0.88 11.80 -22.80
N ALA A 2 -1.92 12.16 -22.03
CA ALA A 2 -1.85 12.13 -20.56
C ALA A 2 -1.42 10.75 -20.00
N VAL A 3 -2.05 9.67 -20.50
CA VAL A 3 -1.73 8.28 -20.11
C VAL A 3 -0.26 7.91 -20.37
N GLU A 4 0.30 8.37 -21.49
CA GLU A 4 1.69 8.12 -21.88
C GLU A 4 2.68 8.82 -20.92
N ILE A 5 2.37 10.07 -20.53
CA ILE A 5 3.16 10.77 -19.51
C ILE A 5 3.08 10.05 -18.17
N THR A 6 1.90 9.56 -17.78
CA THR A 6 1.71 8.76 -16.56
C THR A 6 2.49 7.45 -16.62
N GLU A 7 2.50 6.76 -17.76
CA GLU A 7 3.27 5.54 -17.97
C GLU A 7 4.79 5.77 -17.81
N ASP A 8 5.30 6.90 -18.30
CA ASP A 8 6.73 7.23 -18.18
C ASP A 8 7.18 7.43 -16.74
N VAL A 9 6.35 8.06 -15.89
CA VAL A 9 6.69 8.37 -14.48
C VAL A 9 6.47 7.22 -13.51
N VAL A 10 5.54 6.31 -13.81
CA VAL A 10 5.31 5.13 -12.96
C VAL A 10 6.56 4.23 -13.01
N GLN A 11 7.01 3.67 -11.89
CA GLN A 11 8.21 2.80 -11.90
C GLN A 11 7.88 1.31 -12.04
N ASN A 12 6.67 0.91 -11.66
CA ASN A 12 6.30 -0.50 -11.63
C ASN A 12 5.85 -1.00 -13.02
N ILE A 13 6.53 -2.02 -13.53
CA ILE A 13 6.29 -2.63 -14.85
C ILE A 13 4.87 -3.16 -15.05
N TYR A 14 4.21 -3.68 -14.00
CA TYR A 14 2.85 -4.19 -14.10
C TYR A 14 1.85 -3.06 -14.33
N TYR A 15 2.00 -1.95 -13.60
CA TYR A 15 1.17 -0.76 -13.78
C TYR A 15 1.42 -0.09 -15.15
N LYS A 16 2.68 0.00 -15.60
CA LYS A 16 3.01 0.49 -16.95
C LYS A 16 2.30 -0.30 -18.04
N LYS A 17 2.35 -1.64 -17.96
CA LYS A 17 1.72 -2.51 -18.96
C LYS A 17 0.23 -2.22 -19.08
N ILE A 18 -0.46 -2.05 -17.95
CA ILE A 18 -1.91 -1.78 -17.91
C ILE A 18 -2.23 -0.38 -18.45
N LEU A 19 -1.40 0.63 -18.14
CA LEU A 19 -1.54 1.98 -18.71
C LEU A 19 -1.36 1.97 -20.23
N ASN A 20 -0.41 1.19 -20.75
CA ASN A 20 -0.23 1.02 -22.20
C ASN A 20 -1.43 0.28 -22.83
N GLU A 21 -1.96 -0.77 -22.17
CA GLU A 21 -3.20 -1.43 -22.58
C GLU A 21 -4.38 -0.44 -22.63
N ALA A 22 -4.51 0.43 -21.63
CA ALA A 22 -5.52 1.49 -21.59
C ALA A 22 -5.35 2.52 -22.72
N LYS A 23 -4.11 2.95 -23.01
CA LYS A 23 -3.79 3.83 -24.14
C LYS A 23 -4.26 3.20 -25.45
N ILE A 24 -3.88 1.95 -25.71
CA ILE A 24 -4.24 1.21 -26.93
C ILE A 24 -5.76 1.00 -27.02
N ALA A 25 -6.43 0.72 -25.90
CA ALA A 25 -7.88 0.55 -25.85
C ALA A 25 -8.61 1.83 -26.26
N VAL A 26 -8.23 2.98 -25.70
CA VAL A 26 -8.81 4.28 -26.04
C VAL A 26 -8.53 4.68 -27.48
N GLU A 27 -7.32 4.42 -28.00
CA GLU A 27 -6.98 4.65 -29.42
C GLU A 27 -7.86 3.83 -30.38
N LYS A 28 -8.37 2.68 -29.94
CA LYS A 28 -9.30 1.83 -30.67
C LYS A 28 -10.78 2.17 -30.43
N GLY A 29 -11.08 3.17 -29.60
CA GLY A 29 -12.43 3.59 -29.26
C GLY A 29 -13.11 2.73 -28.19
N ALA A 30 -12.37 1.89 -27.47
CA ALA A 30 -12.90 1.17 -26.31
C ALA A 30 -12.95 2.09 -25.07
N PRO A 31 -13.85 1.83 -24.12
CA PRO A 31 -13.92 2.58 -22.86
C PRO A 31 -12.59 2.52 -22.09
N PHE A 32 -12.20 3.63 -21.50
CA PHE A 32 -10.99 3.74 -20.67
C PHE A 32 -11.10 2.85 -19.42
N SER A 33 -12.29 2.75 -18.82
CA SER A 33 -12.57 1.90 -17.64
C SER A 33 -12.22 0.43 -17.85
N GLN A 34 -12.42 -0.09 -19.07
CA GLN A 34 -12.29 -1.51 -19.41
C GLN A 34 -10.88 -2.05 -19.12
N ALA A 35 -9.85 -1.26 -19.41
CA ALA A 35 -8.46 -1.68 -19.20
C ALA A 35 -8.12 -1.88 -17.71
N PHE A 36 -8.78 -1.13 -16.82
CA PHE A 36 -8.58 -1.24 -15.37
C PHE A 36 -9.47 -2.33 -14.76
N GLU A 37 -10.69 -2.51 -15.27
CA GLU A 37 -11.63 -3.54 -14.80
C GLU A 37 -11.06 -4.96 -14.94
N VAL A 38 -10.46 -5.27 -16.10
CA VAL A 38 -9.84 -6.57 -16.37
C VAL A 38 -8.60 -6.82 -15.49
N ASN A 39 -7.98 -5.75 -14.98
CA ASN A 39 -6.75 -5.78 -14.20
C ASN A 39 -6.97 -5.46 -12.70
N ASN A 40 -8.08 -5.95 -12.14
CA ASN A 40 -8.52 -5.71 -10.75
C ASN A 40 -7.52 -6.13 -9.65
N LYS A 41 -6.49 -6.91 -9.99
CA LYS A 41 -5.39 -7.30 -9.09
C LYS A 41 -4.47 -6.12 -8.76
N PHE A 42 -4.29 -5.18 -9.69
CA PHE A 42 -3.35 -4.06 -9.56
C PHE A 42 -4.07 -2.74 -9.37
N TYR A 43 -5.24 -2.59 -10.00
CA TYR A 43 -6.10 -1.43 -9.86
C TYR A 43 -7.38 -1.82 -9.13
N PRO A 44 -7.78 -1.10 -8.07
CA PRO A 44 -9.00 -1.43 -7.34
C PRO A 44 -10.26 -1.32 -8.21
N VAL A 45 -11.25 -2.17 -7.96
CA VAL A 45 -12.53 -2.19 -8.70
C VAL A 45 -13.25 -0.83 -8.63
N MET A 46 -13.20 -0.17 -7.47
CA MET A 46 -13.77 1.17 -7.29
C MET A 46 -13.21 2.19 -8.30
N MET A 47 -11.93 2.08 -8.66
CA MET A 47 -11.32 2.97 -9.64
C MET A 47 -11.93 2.77 -11.03
N SER A 48 -12.10 1.52 -11.49
CA SER A 48 -12.73 1.24 -12.79
C SER A 48 -14.18 1.72 -12.84
N GLU A 49 -14.94 1.55 -11.76
CA GLU A 49 -16.34 1.99 -11.66
C GLU A 49 -16.46 3.52 -11.72
N MET A 50 -15.62 4.24 -10.97
CA MET A 50 -15.63 5.71 -10.99
C MET A 50 -15.17 6.28 -12.33
N ILE A 51 -14.21 5.62 -13.00
CA ILE A 51 -13.81 5.97 -14.37
C ILE A 51 -15.00 5.77 -15.31
N GLN A 52 -15.68 4.64 -15.24
CA GLN A 52 -16.85 4.35 -16.08
C GLN A 52 -17.95 5.42 -15.90
N VAL A 53 -18.30 5.76 -14.66
CA VAL A 53 -19.26 6.82 -14.37
C VAL A 53 -18.80 8.17 -14.94
N GLY A 54 -17.49 8.46 -14.83
CA GLY A 54 -16.89 9.66 -15.41
C GLY A 54 -16.96 9.70 -16.94
N GLU A 55 -16.79 8.57 -17.61
CA GLU A 55 -16.94 8.45 -19.07
C GLU A 55 -18.40 8.64 -19.51
N GLU A 56 -19.34 7.96 -18.85
CA GLU A 56 -20.78 8.02 -19.18
C GLU A 56 -21.38 9.41 -18.93
N THR A 57 -20.89 10.12 -17.91
CA THR A 57 -21.38 11.46 -17.54
C THR A 57 -20.57 12.61 -18.14
N GLY A 58 -19.48 12.29 -18.85
CA GLY A 58 -18.54 13.28 -19.40
C GLY A 58 -17.73 14.03 -18.34
N LYS A 59 -17.67 13.51 -17.10
CA LYS A 59 -16.96 14.09 -15.95
C LYS A 59 -15.71 13.30 -15.54
N LEU A 60 -15.03 12.69 -16.51
CA LEU A 60 -13.86 11.84 -16.27
C LEU A 60 -12.77 12.55 -15.44
N SER A 61 -12.45 13.80 -15.76
CA SER A 61 -11.44 14.58 -15.02
C SER A 61 -11.80 14.73 -13.54
N ASP A 62 -13.07 15.03 -13.23
CA ASP A 62 -13.54 15.20 -11.85
C ASP A 62 -13.48 13.86 -11.09
N MET A 63 -13.88 12.76 -11.75
CA MET A 63 -13.83 11.43 -11.14
C MET A 63 -12.39 10.96 -10.88
N LEU A 64 -11.47 11.19 -11.81
CA LEU A 64 -10.05 10.88 -11.60
C LEU A 64 -9.45 11.68 -10.44
N LEU A 65 -9.85 12.95 -10.26
CA LEU A 65 -9.42 13.76 -9.13
C LEU A 65 -9.99 13.22 -7.80
N GLN A 66 -11.27 12.83 -7.77
CA GLN A 66 -11.90 12.21 -6.59
C GLN A 66 -11.19 10.92 -6.19
N ILE A 67 -10.86 10.06 -7.16
CA ILE A 67 -10.09 8.83 -6.94
C ILE A 67 -8.71 9.15 -6.35
N ALA A 68 -8.02 10.16 -6.88
CA ALA A 68 -6.70 10.55 -6.39
C ALA A 68 -6.76 11.03 -4.94
N LEU A 69 -7.69 11.93 -4.61
CA LEU A 69 -7.89 12.44 -3.26
C LEU A 69 -8.24 11.33 -2.25
N PHE A 70 -9.13 10.41 -2.65
CA PHE A 70 -9.51 9.28 -1.80
C PHE A 70 -8.32 8.39 -1.46
N TYR A 71 -7.53 7.98 -2.46
CA TYR A 71 -6.39 7.10 -2.22
C TYR A 71 -5.22 7.83 -1.53
N GLU A 72 -5.05 9.14 -1.75
CA GLU A 72 -4.09 9.96 -1.00
C GLU A 72 -4.45 9.97 0.50
N GLU A 73 -5.71 10.24 0.85
CA GLU A 73 -6.19 10.19 2.22
C GLU A 73 -6.09 8.79 2.83
N GLU A 74 -6.41 7.73 2.07
CA GLU A 74 -6.28 6.35 2.55
C GLU A 74 -4.82 6.01 2.88
N ILE A 75 -3.88 6.41 2.03
CA ILE A 75 -2.44 6.17 2.23
C ILE A 75 -1.90 7.00 3.39
N GLU A 76 -2.30 8.27 3.53
CA GLU A 76 -1.92 9.11 4.67
C GLU A 76 -2.37 8.47 5.99
N ASN A 77 -3.63 8.05 6.07
CA ASN A 77 -4.19 7.37 7.24
C ASN A 77 -3.47 6.07 7.56
N LYS A 78 -3.19 5.23 6.55
CA LYS A 78 -2.41 4.00 6.74
C LYS A 78 -0.99 4.27 7.23
N THR A 79 -0.33 5.28 6.68
CA THR A 79 1.04 5.67 7.07
C THR A 79 1.11 6.16 8.51
N LYS A 80 0.13 6.97 8.92
CA LYS A 80 -0.02 7.43 10.30
C LYS A 80 -0.24 6.26 11.25
N ASN A 81 -1.17 5.37 10.92
CA ASN A 81 -1.46 4.19 11.74
C ASN A 81 -0.27 3.24 11.85
N LEU A 82 0.49 3.06 10.76
CA LEU A 82 1.71 2.25 10.78
C LEU A 82 2.72 2.79 11.79
N SER A 83 2.89 4.11 11.84
CA SER A 83 3.79 4.76 12.80
C SER A 83 3.36 4.51 14.25
N THR A 84 2.05 4.58 14.53
CA THR A 84 1.49 4.29 15.87
C THR A 84 1.65 2.83 16.29
N ILE A 85 1.65 1.89 15.35
CA ILE A 85 1.82 0.45 15.64
C ILE A 85 3.29 0.06 15.84
N ILE A 86 4.23 0.78 15.21
CA ILE A 86 5.67 0.48 15.34
C ILE A 86 6.15 0.64 16.79
N GLU A 87 5.68 1.66 17.52
CA GLU A 87 6.09 1.93 18.91
C GLU A 87 5.83 0.74 19.87
N PRO A 88 4.60 0.19 19.98
CA PRO A 88 4.36 -0.96 20.85
C PRO A 88 5.11 -2.21 20.42
N ILE A 89 5.34 -2.43 19.13
CA ILE A 89 6.17 -3.53 18.64
C ILE A 89 7.61 -3.38 19.15
N LEU A 90 8.18 -2.18 19.08
CA LEU A 90 9.52 -1.91 19.60
C LEU A 90 9.59 -2.11 21.11
N MET A 91 8.58 -1.67 21.88
CA MET A 91 8.53 -1.90 23.32
C MET A 91 8.55 -3.40 23.67
N ILE A 92 7.79 -4.23 22.95
CA ILE A 92 7.77 -5.68 23.16
C ILE A 92 9.14 -6.29 22.84
N ILE A 93 9.77 -5.90 21.73
CA ILE A 93 11.09 -6.42 21.33
C ILE A 93 12.16 -6.04 22.36
N ILE A 94 12.19 -4.78 22.79
CA ILE A 94 13.15 -4.30 23.79
C ILE A 94 12.90 -4.98 25.14
N GLY A 95 11.64 -5.06 25.59
CA GLY A 95 11.27 -5.73 26.82
C GLY A 95 11.65 -7.21 26.83
N ALA A 96 11.40 -7.93 25.73
CA ALA A 96 11.80 -9.32 25.57
C ALA A 96 13.33 -9.48 25.60
N GLY A 97 14.07 -8.60 24.92
CA GLY A 97 15.53 -8.58 24.96
C GLY A 97 16.08 -8.37 26.36
N VAL A 98 15.60 -7.35 27.07
CA VAL A 98 15.99 -7.07 28.47
C VAL A 98 15.64 -8.23 29.39
N GLY A 99 14.45 -8.81 29.27
CA GLY A 99 14.03 -9.97 30.05
C GLY A 99 14.92 -11.19 29.81
N PHE A 100 15.29 -11.46 28.55
CA PHE A 100 16.23 -12.51 28.19
C PHE A 100 17.62 -12.29 28.81
N PHE A 101 18.14 -11.07 28.76
CA PHE A 101 19.43 -10.73 29.40
C PHE A 101 19.39 -10.91 30.91
N ALA A 102 18.32 -10.45 31.57
CA ALA A 102 18.15 -10.58 33.01
C ALA A 102 18.15 -12.05 33.46
N ILE A 103 17.37 -12.91 32.79
CA ILE A 103 17.34 -14.36 33.09
C ILE A 103 18.72 -14.98 32.91
N SER A 104 19.41 -14.65 31.81
CA SER A 104 20.73 -15.19 31.48
C SER A 104 21.80 -14.83 32.52
N MET A 105 21.69 -13.65 33.14
CA MET A 105 22.60 -13.22 34.21
C MET A 105 22.23 -13.78 35.59
N ILE A 106 20.93 -13.82 35.92
CA ILE A 106 20.43 -14.22 37.23
C ILE A 106 20.54 -15.74 37.44
N SER A 107 20.34 -16.54 36.38
CA SER A 107 20.38 -18.01 36.48
C SER A 107 21.72 -18.56 37.01
N PRO A 108 22.91 -18.12 36.50
CA PRO A 108 24.20 -18.51 37.08
C PRO A 108 24.38 -18.08 38.53
N LEU A 109 23.88 -16.89 38.91
CA LEU A 109 23.99 -16.39 40.28
C LEU A 109 23.26 -17.30 41.26
N TYR A 110 22.05 -17.75 40.93
CA TYR A 110 21.31 -18.73 41.74
C TYR A 110 22.00 -20.09 41.79
N SER A 111 22.57 -20.55 40.67
CA SER A 111 23.32 -21.81 40.64
C SER A 111 24.54 -21.79 41.57
N ILE A 112 25.23 -20.64 41.70
CA ILE A 112 26.36 -20.47 42.60
C ILE A 112 25.87 -20.44 44.05
N LEU A 113 24.84 -19.66 44.36
CA LEU A 113 24.26 -19.58 45.72
C LEU A 113 23.76 -20.93 46.22
N GLY A 114 23.06 -21.71 45.39
CA GLY A 114 22.58 -23.04 45.74
C GLY A 114 23.68 -24.11 45.86
N SER A 115 24.90 -23.82 45.42
CA SER A 115 26.07 -24.70 45.62
C SER A 115 26.87 -24.39 46.89
N ILE A 116 26.50 -23.32 47.62
CA ILE A 116 27.19 -22.84 48.83
C ILE A 116 26.49 -23.31 50.12
N GLU A 117 25.24 -23.80 50.04
CA GLU A 117 24.60 -24.61 51.10
C GLU A 117 24.93 -26.10 50.95
#